data_AF-A0A1Z3HQA2-F1
#
_entry.id   AF-A0A1Z3HQA2-F1
#
_cell.length_a   1.000
_cell.length_b   1.000
_cell.length_c   1.000
_cell.angle_alpha   90.00
_cell.angle_beta   90.00
_cell.angle_gamma   90.00
#
_symmetry.space_group_name_H-M   'P 1'
#
loop_
_entity.id
_entity.type
_entity.pdbx_description
1 polymer ?
#
loop_
_entity_poly.entity_id
_entity_poly.type
_entity_poly.pdbx_seq_one_letter_code
_entity_poly.pdbx_strand_id
1 'polypeptide(L)'
;MADLHLSNLLNLKGNLKLVASSGGLLKVNGVEALVEVSRGQAGQSHGLAPSPVPIPPPPAAPSEPGLDVWIFKSFNATVTINDKKIITQGMCAQGDPGKASWPGMVQQSLNNPGVKINSIPINVVGDLGVILPTGAPVSFTQHRQQ
;
A
#
# COMPACT_ATOMS: atom_id res chain seq x y z
N MET A 1 23.62 2.72 -1.38
CA MET A 1 22.43 2.44 -2.20
C MET A 1 21.76 3.77 -2.46
N ALA A 2 21.55 4.16 -3.72
CA ALA A 2 20.97 5.46 -4.05
C ALA A 2 19.47 5.33 -4.32
N ASP A 3 18.68 6.10 -3.57
CA ASP A 3 17.23 6.19 -3.70
C ASP A 3 16.85 7.01 -4.93
N LEU A 4 15.67 6.72 -5.49
CA LEU A 4 15.04 7.57 -6.51
C LEU A 4 14.14 8.58 -5.81
N HIS A 5 14.42 9.87 -5.99
CA HIS A 5 13.66 10.95 -5.37
C HIS A 5 12.73 11.61 -6.39
N LEU A 6 11.44 11.67 -6.06
CA LEU A 6 10.43 12.47 -6.76
C LEU A 6 9.93 13.55 -5.81
N SER A 7 9.89 14.80 -6.27
CA SER A 7 9.52 15.92 -5.41
C SER A 7 8.65 16.93 -6.15
N ASN A 8 8.00 17.82 -5.38
CA ASN A 8 7.21 18.93 -5.86
C ASN A 8 6.02 18.47 -6.74
N LEU A 9 5.62 19.31 -7.69
CA LEU A 9 4.54 19.04 -8.64
C LEU A 9 5.07 18.18 -9.78
N LEU A 10 4.71 16.90 -9.77
CA LEU A 10 5.08 15.94 -10.79
C LEU A 10 3.89 15.04 -11.10
N ASN A 11 3.59 14.84 -12.37
CA ASN A 11 2.54 13.91 -12.80
C ASN A 11 3.11 12.91 -13.80
N LEU A 12 3.32 11.68 -13.34
CA LEU A 12 3.76 10.56 -14.15
C LEU A 12 2.58 10.05 -14.99
N LYS A 13 2.80 9.88 -16.29
CA LYS A 13 1.76 9.43 -17.23
C LYS A 13 2.28 8.30 -18.12
N GLY A 14 1.35 7.44 -18.55
CA GLY A 14 1.64 6.29 -19.39
C GLY A 14 2.27 5.13 -18.62
N ASN A 15 2.89 4.22 -19.37
CA ASN A 15 3.53 3.02 -18.84
C ASN A 15 5.01 3.30 -18.57
N LEU A 16 5.36 3.54 -17.30
CA LEU A 16 6.72 3.90 -16.91
C LEU A 16 7.31 2.83 -15.99
N LYS A 17 8.56 2.46 -16.25
CA LYS A 17 9.36 1.61 -15.37
C LYS A 17 10.46 2.45 -14.75
N LEU A 18 10.28 2.81 -13.49
CA LEU A 18 11.29 3.49 -12.70
C LEU A 18 12.27 2.47 -12.15
N VAL A 19 13.53 2.88 -12.03
CA VAL A 19 14.60 2.05 -11.49
C VAL A 19 15.34 2.87 -10.43
N ALA A 20 15.41 2.33 -9.21
CA ALA A 20 16.34 2.82 -8.20
C ALA A 20 17.61 1.96 -8.26
N SER A 21 18.70 2.42 -7.64
CA SER A 21 19.88 1.56 -7.52
C SER A 21 19.53 0.29 -6.74
N SER A 22 20.32 -0.78 -6.87
CA SER A 22 20.09 -2.01 -6.10
C SER A 22 19.93 -1.69 -4.60
N GLY A 23 18.79 -2.09 -4.03
CA GLY A 23 18.38 -1.81 -2.65
C GLY A 23 17.95 -0.37 -2.34
N GLY A 24 17.97 0.53 -3.32
CA GLY A 24 17.46 1.89 -3.21
C GLY A 24 15.94 1.95 -3.34
N LEU A 25 15.34 2.92 -2.66
CA LEU A 25 13.89 3.07 -2.53
C LEU A 25 13.35 4.22 -3.39
N LEU A 26 12.05 4.19 -3.69
CA LEU A 26 11.35 5.36 -4.22
C LEU A 26 10.93 6.27 -3.06
N LYS A 27 11.43 7.51 -3.04
CA LYS A 27 11.05 8.55 -2.09
C LYS A 27 10.28 9.66 -2.77
N VAL A 28 9.09 9.95 -2.28
CA VAL A 28 8.22 11.04 -2.70
C VAL A 28 8.25 12.12 -1.63
N ASN A 29 8.76 13.31 -1.98
CA ASN A 29 9.00 14.41 -1.04
C ASN A 29 9.75 13.99 0.23
N GLY A 30 10.69 13.04 0.09
CA GLY A 30 11.49 12.50 1.20
C GLY A 30 10.85 11.33 1.95
N VAL A 31 9.59 10.98 1.67
CA VAL A 31 8.88 9.85 2.31
C VAL A 31 8.82 8.66 1.36
N GLU A 32 9.00 7.46 1.86
CA GLU A 32 8.99 6.25 1.03
C GLU A 32 7.60 6.00 0.41
N ALA A 33 7.58 5.72 -0.89
CA ALA A 33 6.36 5.39 -1.61
C ALA A 33 5.91 3.96 -1.32
N LEU A 34 4.61 3.77 -1.12
CA LEU A 34 4.02 2.44 -0.95
C LEU A 34 4.03 1.69 -2.28
N VAL A 35 4.36 0.40 -2.25
CA VAL A 35 4.35 -0.49 -3.43
C VAL A 35 3.52 -1.76 -3.18
N GLU A 36 3.06 -2.39 -4.26
CA GLU A 36 2.39 -3.70 -4.19
C GLU A 36 3.34 -4.79 -3.67
N VAL A 37 2.76 -5.72 -2.92
CA VAL A 37 3.39 -7.02 -2.60
C VAL A 37 2.55 -8.16 -3.16
N SER A 38 3.21 -9.25 -3.53
CA SER A 38 2.52 -10.47 -3.96
C SER A 38 1.79 -11.11 -2.78
N ARG A 39 0.57 -11.61 -3.03
CA ARG A 39 -0.14 -12.47 -2.06
C ARG A 39 0.74 -13.68 -1.72
N GLY A 40 0.93 -13.95 -0.43
CA GLY A 40 1.76 -15.08 0.02
C GLY A 40 3.22 -14.74 0.34
N GLN A 41 3.70 -13.51 0.09
CA GLN A 41 5.02 -13.10 0.60
C GLN A 41 4.92 -12.79 2.10
N ALA A 42 5.05 -13.86 2.89
CA ALA A 42 4.92 -13.94 4.35
C ALA A 42 5.99 -13.17 5.15
N GLY A 43 6.76 -12.27 4.52
CA GLY A 43 7.87 -11.59 5.17
C GLY A 43 7.41 -10.46 6.09
N GLN A 44 6.76 -9.44 5.53
CA GLN A 44 6.50 -8.17 6.22
C GLN A 44 5.22 -7.48 5.66
N SER A 45 4.31 -7.05 6.56
CA SER A 45 2.94 -6.55 6.36
C SER A 45 2.73 -5.03 6.41
N HIS A 46 2.49 -4.29 5.30
CA HIS A 46 2.39 -2.80 5.22
C HIS A 46 1.99 -2.01 6.47
N GLY A 47 1.02 -2.47 7.25
CA GLY A 47 0.78 -1.99 8.60
C GLY A 47 0.09 -3.04 9.46
N LEU A 48 -0.36 -2.60 10.63
CA LEU A 48 -1.21 -3.39 11.53
C LEU A 48 -2.60 -2.75 11.61
N ALA A 49 -3.63 -3.58 11.56
CA ALA A 49 -5.00 -3.22 11.89
C ALA A 49 -5.34 -3.74 13.30
N PRO A 50 -6.29 -3.12 14.02
CA PRO A 50 -6.81 -3.71 15.24
C PRO A 50 -7.47 -5.07 14.96
N SER A 51 -7.61 -5.90 16.00
CA SER A 51 -8.26 -7.20 15.90
C SER A 51 -9.63 -7.06 15.24
N PRO A 52 -9.97 -7.90 14.25
CA PRO A 52 -11.24 -7.77 13.58
C PRO A 52 -12.37 -8.03 14.57
N VAL A 53 -13.18 -7.02 14.86
CA VAL A 53 -14.44 -7.19 15.59
C VAL A 53 -15.56 -7.13 14.55
N PRO A 54 -16.24 -8.25 14.26
CA PRO A 54 -17.38 -8.23 13.36
C PRO A 54 -18.41 -7.24 13.90
N ILE A 55 -18.82 -6.28 13.08
CA ILE A 55 -20.03 -5.50 13.34
C ILE A 55 -21.19 -6.53 13.44
N PRO A 56 -22.15 -6.45 14.37
CA PRO A 56 -23.22 -7.47 14.46
C PRO A 56 -24.40 -7.17 13.49
N PRO A 57 -25.06 -8.14 12.81
CA PRO A 57 -24.61 -9.39 12.20
C PRO A 57 -24.59 -9.32 10.64
N PRO A 58 -23.42 -9.35 9.98
CA PRO A 58 -23.23 -9.63 8.56
C PRO A 58 -22.42 -10.93 8.36
N PRO A 59 -22.20 -11.39 7.10
CA PRO A 59 -21.79 -12.77 6.77
C PRO A 59 -20.55 -13.25 7.53
N ALA A 60 -20.46 -14.57 7.73
CA ALA A 60 -19.39 -15.25 8.46
C ALA A 60 -18.03 -14.57 8.26
N ALA A 61 -17.54 -13.96 9.35
CA ALA A 61 -16.21 -13.37 9.41
C ALA A 61 -15.15 -14.43 9.03
N PRO A 62 -14.11 -14.07 8.26
CA PRO A 62 -12.94 -14.93 8.13
C PRO A 62 -12.40 -15.26 9.53
N SER A 63 -12.15 -16.54 9.82
CA SER A 63 -11.79 -17.01 11.17
C SER A 63 -10.36 -16.67 11.61
N GLU A 64 -9.63 -15.86 10.83
CA GLU A 64 -8.21 -15.57 11.05
C GLU A 64 -8.04 -14.30 11.89
N PRO A 65 -7.33 -14.35 13.04
CA PRO A 65 -7.17 -13.22 13.96
C PRO A 65 -6.01 -12.28 13.59
N GLY A 66 -5.26 -12.58 12.52
CA GLY A 66 -4.06 -11.84 12.15
C GLY A 66 -4.30 -10.34 11.99
N LEU A 67 -3.34 -9.55 12.48
CA LEU A 67 -3.40 -8.09 12.51
C LEU A 67 -2.65 -7.45 11.34
N ASP A 68 -1.83 -8.24 10.68
CA ASP A 68 -0.98 -7.82 9.59
C ASP A 68 -1.82 -7.42 8.37
N VAL A 69 -1.46 -6.31 7.74
CA VAL A 69 -2.14 -5.76 6.57
C VAL A 69 -1.17 -5.60 5.43
N TRP A 70 -1.52 -6.08 4.24
CA TRP A 70 -0.71 -5.92 3.03
C TRP A 70 -1.50 -5.26 1.91
N ILE A 71 -0.83 -4.49 1.07
CA ILE A 71 -1.39 -3.88 -0.14
C ILE A 71 -1.05 -4.76 -1.34
N PHE A 72 -2.07 -5.41 -1.90
CA PHE A 72 -1.88 -6.41 -2.96
C PHE A 72 -2.17 -5.90 -4.36
N LYS A 73 -2.84 -4.75 -4.46
CA LYS A 73 -3.29 -4.23 -5.75
C LYS A 73 -3.42 -2.71 -5.69
N SER A 74 -2.74 -2.04 -6.60
CA SER A 74 -2.94 -0.65 -6.99
C SER A 74 -3.98 -0.61 -8.10
N PHE A 75 -4.90 0.36 -8.03
CA PHE A 75 -5.85 0.60 -9.12
C PHE A 75 -5.19 1.29 -10.31
N ASN A 76 -4.10 2.02 -10.07
CA ASN A 76 -3.35 2.72 -11.11
C ASN A 76 -1.94 2.14 -11.22
N ALA A 77 -1.87 1.01 -11.93
CA ALA A 77 -0.68 0.16 -12.03
C ALA A 77 0.22 0.48 -13.23
N THR A 78 0.09 1.64 -13.87
CA THR A 78 0.85 1.97 -15.09
C THR A 78 2.30 2.36 -14.79
N VAL A 79 2.63 2.71 -13.55
CA VAL A 79 4.00 3.04 -13.15
C VAL A 79 4.51 2.02 -12.13
N THR A 80 5.67 1.48 -12.41
CA THR A 80 6.37 0.54 -11.52
C THR A 80 7.71 1.10 -11.07
N ILE A 81 8.21 0.61 -9.95
CA ILE A 81 9.57 0.80 -9.44
C ILE A 81 10.16 -0.57 -9.12
N ASN A 82 11.29 -0.91 -9.74
CA ASN A 82 11.92 -2.24 -9.58
C ASN A 82 10.91 -3.38 -9.78
N ASP A 83 10.11 -3.28 -10.84
CA ASP A 83 9.01 -4.19 -11.21
C ASP A 83 7.84 -4.35 -10.21
N LYS A 84 7.82 -3.57 -9.12
CA LYS A 84 6.67 -3.45 -8.21
C LYS A 84 5.82 -2.25 -8.59
N LYS A 85 4.50 -2.40 -8.61
CA LYS A 85 3.59 -1.29 -8.92
C LYS A 85 3.51 -0.32 -7.75
N ILE A 86 3.50 0.96 -8.05
CA ILE A 86 3.37 2.02 -7.05
C ILE A 86 1.89 2.15 -6.65
N ILE A 87 1.64 2.35 -5.36
CA ILE A 87 0.28 2.51 -4.83
C ILE A 87 -0.16 3.98 -4.98
N THR A 88 -1.41 4.19 -5.36
CA THR A 88 -2.08 5.52 -5.43
C THR A 88 -3.44 5.49 -4.76
N GLN A 89 -4.16 4.40 -5.01
CA GLN A 89 -5.30 3.83 -4.33
C GLN A 89 -5.27 2.33 -4.63
N GLY A 90 -5.96 1.52 -3.83
CA GLY A 90 -5.85 0.08 -4.02
C GLY A 90 -6.62 -0.78 -3.03
N MET A 91 -6.38 -2.08 -3.13
CA MET A 91 -6.90 -3.08 -2.20
C MET A 91 -5.79 -3.52 -1.26
N CYS A 92 -6.13 -3.55 0.02
CA CYS A 92 -5.35 -4.24 1.04
C CYS A 92 -6.14 -5.43 1.59
N ALA A 93 -5.49 -6.29 2.37
CA ALA A 93 -6.21 -7.22 3.23
C ALA A 93 -5.47 -7.44 4.54
N GLN A 94 -6.25 -7.63 5.61
CA GLN A 94 -5.80 -8.01 6.94
C GLN A 94 -5.84 -9.54 7.12
N GLY A 95 -4.93 -10.10 7.89
CA GLY A 95 -5.01 -11.48 8.37
C GLY A 95 -3.64 -12.05 8.69
N ASP A 96 -3.52 -13.38 8.69
CA ASP A 96 -2.24 -14.03 9.00
C ASP A 96 -1.26 -13.95 7.81
N PRO A 97 0.06 -14.01 8.08
CA PRO A 97 1.08 -14.03 7.03
C PRO A 97 0.79 -15.06 5.93
N GLY A 98 0.64 -14.55 4.71
CA GLY A 98 0.34 -15.35 3.51
C GLY A 98 -1.10 -15.80 3.35
N LYS A 99 -2.01 -15.46 4.28
CA LYS A 99 -3.43 -15.85 4.25
C LYS A 99 -4.43 -14.69 4.34
N ALA A 100 -3.96 -13.47 4.59
CA ALA A 100 -4.71 -12.20 4.59
C ALA A 100 -6.08 -12.26 3.90
N SER A 101 -7.13 -12.47 4.69
CA SER A 101 -8.47 -12.84 4.24
C SER A 101 -9.51 -11.72 4.43
N TRP A 102 -9.22 -10.73 5.28
CA TRP A 102 -10.10 -9.60 5.58
C TRP A 102 -9.90 -8.46 4.58
N PRO A 103 -10.81 -8.22 3.64
CA PRO A 103 -10.60 -7.23 2.59
C PRO A 103 -10.57 -5.80 3.14
N GLY A 104 -9.72 -4.96 2.55
CA GLY A 104 -9.61 -3.54 2.85
C GLY A 104 -9.32 -2.70 1.61
N MET A 105 -9.34 -1.40 1.79
CA MET A 105 -8.97 -0.42 0.76
C MET A 105 -7.91 0.55 1.26
N VAL A 106 -7.00 0.91 0.38
CA VAL A 106 -6.04 2.00 0.57
C VAL A 106 -6.75 3.32 0.26
N GLN A 107 -6.70 4.26 1.20
CA GLN A 107 -7.24 5.61 1.02
C GLN A 107 -6.30 6.45 0.15
N GLN A 108 -6.86 7.48 -0.48
CA GLN A 108 -6.04 8.44 -1.21
C GLN A 108 -5.02 9.10 -0.29
N SER A 109 -3.80 9.31 -0.81
CA SER A 109 -2.74 9.96 -0.03
C SER A 109 -3.13 11.37 0.39
N LEU A 110 -2.92 11.66 1.67
CA LEU A 110 -2.95 13.01 2.23
C LEU A 110 -1.53 13.52 2.53
N ASN A 111 -0.56 12.61 2.66
CA ASN A 111 0.83 12.92 2.98
C ASN A 111 1.67 13.26 1.73
N ASN A 112 1.09 13.17 0.53
CA ASN A 112 1.71 13.56 -0.73
C ASN A 112 0.77 14.41 -1.60
N PRO A 113 0.87 15.75 -1.54
CA PRO A 113 0.01 16.63 -2.35
C PRO A 113 0.49 16.80 -3.79
N GLY A 114 1.77 16.51 -4.10
CA GLY A 114 2.44 17.00 -5.30
C GLY A 114 2.73 15.96 -6.38
N VAL A 115 3.09 14.74 -6.00
CA VAL A 115 3.54 13.71 -6.95
C VAL A 115 2.41 12.74 -7.26
N LYS A 116 2.07 12.60 -8.54
CA LYS A 116 0.88 11.90 -9.00
C LYS A 116 1.22 10.90 -10.10
N ILE A 117 0.38 9.88 -10.25
CA ILE A 117 0.31 9.03 -11.42
C ILE A 117 -1.07 9.21 -12.04
N ASN A 118 -1.16 9.56 -13.32
CA ASN A 118 -2.43 9.86 -14.01
C ASN A 118 -3.35 10.78 -13.17
N SER A 119 -2.75 11.81 -12.56
CA SER A 119 -3.42 12.80 -11.70
C SER A 119 -3.95 12.29 -10.35
N ILE A 120 -3.65 11.04 -9.96
CA ILE A 120 -3.96 10.48 -8.64
C ILE A 120 -2.68 10.52 -7.77
N PRO A 121 -2.73 11.05 -6.53
CA PRO A 121 -1.57 11.07 -5.64
C PRO A 121 -0.97 9.68 -5.41
N ILE A 122 0.36 9.60 -5.41
CA ILE A 122 1.09 8.40 -4.96
C ILE A 122 0.92 8.27 -3.45
N ASN A 123 0.61 7.07 -2.98
CA ASN A 123 0.58 6.75 -1.57
C ASN A 123 2.01 6.58 -1.01
N VAL A 124 2.22 7.08 0.20
CA VAL A 124 3.49 7.04 0.92
C VAL A 124 3.31 6.46 2.32
N VAL A 125 4.42 6.07 2.95
CA VAL A 125 4.41 5.64 4.36
C VAL A 125 3.75 6.71 5.24
N GLY A 126 2.86 6.28 6.13
CA GLY A 126 2.01 7.13 6.95
C GLY A 126 0.61 7.36 6.39
N ASP A 127 0.35 6.96 5.13
CA ASP A 127 -1.02 6.96 4.59
C ASP A 127 -1.90 5.87 5.20
N LEU A 128 -3.21 6.04 5.01
CA LEU A 128 -4.22 5.24 5.67
C LEU A 128 -4.89 4.25 4.72
N GLY A 129 -5.38 3.16 5.31
CA GLY A 129 -6.34 2.24 4.72
C GLY A 129 -7.52 2.01 5.66
N VAL A 130 -8.50 1.26 5.18
CA VAL A 130 -9.64 0.80 5.97
C VAL A 130 -9.91 -0.67 5.70
N ILE A 131 -10.13 -1.44 6.76
CA ILE A 131 -10.60 -2.83 6.65
C ILE A 131 -12.12 -2.79 6.55
N LEU A 132 -12.66 -3.26 5.44
CA LEU A 132 -14.06 -3.03 5.08
C LEU A 132 -15.05 -3.71 6.05
N PRO A 133 -14.86 -4.98 6.46
CA PRO A 133 -15.82 -5.64 7.34
C PRO A 133 -15.93 -5.03 8.74
N THR A 134 -14.90 -4.33 9.21
CA THR A 134 -14.82 -3.81 10.58
C THR A 134 -14.84 -2.29 10.63
N GLY A 135 -14.64 -1.61 9.49
CA GLY A 135 -14.43 -0.16 9.43
C GLY A 135 -13.12 0.29 10.08
N ALA A 136 -12.24 -0.64 10.46
CA ALA A 136 -11.04 -0.33 11.21
C ALA A 136 -10.03 0.43 10.36
N PRO A 137 -9.49 1.56 10.84
CA PRO A 137 -8.41 2.26 10.15
C PRO A 137 -7.10 1.48 10.25
N VAL A 138 -6.28 1.60 9.21
CA VAL A 138 -4.93 1.02 9.13
C VAL A 138 -3.96 2.14 8.80
N SER A 139 -2.87 2.26 9.54
CA SER A 139 -1.75 3.11 9.14
C SER A 139 -0.66 2.27 8.49
N PHE A 140 -0.25 2.63 7.28
CA PHE A 140 0.82 1.93 6.57
C PHE A 140 2.17 2.47 7.00
N THR A 141 2.84 1.76 7.91
CA THR A 141 4.10 2.19 8.52
C THR A 141 5.34 1.72 7.78
N GLN A 142 5.19 0.95 6.70
CA GLN A 142 6.31 0.56 5.83
C GLN A 142 5.91 0.48 4.35
N HIS A 143 6.86 0.73 3.44
CA HIS A 143 6.72 0.88 1.99
C HIS A 143 6.57 -0.44 1.21
N ARG A 144 7.43 -1.39 1.60
CA ARG A 144 7.75 -2.78 1.22
C ARG A 144 8.16 -3.05 -0.24
N GLN A 145 9.14 -2.28 -0.70
CA GLN A 145 10.16 -2.78 -1.63
C GLN A 145 11.18 -3.62 -0.86
N GLN A 146 11.00 -4.94 -0.86
CA GLN A 146 12.08 -5.94 -0.83
C GLN A 146 11.69 -7.06 -1.80
#